data_AF-T0V7P7-F1
#
_entry.id   AF-T0V7P7-F1
#
_cell.length_a   1.000
_cell.length_b   1.000
_cell.length_c   1.000
_cell.angle_alpha   90.00
_cell.angle_beta   90.00
_cell.angle_gamma   90.00
#
_symmetry.space_group_name_H-M   'P 1'
#
loop_
_entity.id
_entity.type
_entity.pdbx_description
1 polymer ?
#
loop_
_entity_poly.entity_id
_entity_poly.type
_entity_poly.pdbx_seq_one_letter_code
_entity_poly.pdbx_strand_id
1 'polypeptide(L)'
;MNKTKLKTSLFIVSSFLIPAIMMFFIYLSQGIYWNSDTSPLLGDGYHQYVIFDTTLRNILHGTDSLFYSFQSGLGINFYALSSYYLGSFFSPLVYFFNAQSMPDAVYLITLLKFGAIGLSTYISLHGMFSKIPRSLVLTLSTSFALMSFAISQIEIKTWLDVFILAPLILYGFKKLIYNEGEILYFISLTSLFIQNYYFGFMMSIFLILWYLTQLSWDIKGIGKRFFHFVIVSLLSVITSLVMLFPTFLDLRTHGESFSKVDSIFTEKSWYLDVFAKNFIGSFDTTKYGSIPMIYVGLFPLLLAITFSL
;
A
#
# COMPACT_ATOMS: atom_id res chain seq x y z
N MET A 1 8.07 -34.07 -10.43
CA MET A 1 7.72 -32.92 -9.58
C MET A 1 6.50 -33.28 -8.72
N ASN A 2 6.57 -33.15 -7.39
CA ASN A 2 5.56 -33.66 -6.46
C ASN A 2 4.20 -32.93 -6.63
N LYS A 3 3.07 -33.64 -6.81
CA LYS A 3 1.74 -33.05 -7.15
C LYS A 3 1.32 -31.93 -6.18
N THR A 4 1.70 -32.03 -4.91
CA THR A 4 1.42 -31.03 -3.87
C THR A 4 2.18 -29.72 -4.08
N LYS A 5 3.45 -29.78 -4.52
CA LYS A 5 4.26 -28.59 -4.84
C LYS A 5 3.71 -27.86 -6.07
N LEU A 6 3.28 -28.62 -7.09
CA LEU A 6 2.64 -28.06 -8.29
C LEU A 6 1.34 -27.31 -7.94
N LYS A 7 0.48 -27.91 -7.11
CA LYS A 7 -0.73 -27.24 -6.62
C LYS A 7 -0.41 -25.96 -5.85
N THR A 8 0.59 -25.96 -4.98
CA THR A 8 1.00 -24.74 -4.25
C THR A 8 1.48 -23.65 -5.20
N SER A 9 2.32 -24.01 -6.17
CA SER A 9 2.81 -23.06 -7.18
C SER A 9 1.67 -22.44 -7.99
N LEU A 10 0.65 -23.23 -8.33
CA LEU A 10 -0.51 -22.75 -9.06
C LEU A 10 -1.27 -21.67 -8.27
N PHE A 11 -1.59 -21.91 -7.00
CA PHE A 11 -2.29 -20.91 -6.18
C PHE A 11 -1.48 -19.62 -5.99
N ILE A 12 -0.16 -19.72 -5.84
CA ILE A 12 0.72 -18.54 -5.73
C ILE A 12 0.65 -17.72 -7.03
N VAL A 13 0.82 -18.36 -8.19
CA VAL A 13 0.72 -17.67 -9.49
C VAL A 13 -0.69 -17.09 -9.69
N SER A 14 -1.73 -17.84 -9.36
CA SER A 14 -3.12 -17.36 -9.45
C SER A 14 -3.39 -16.16 -8.55
N SER A 15 -2.78 -16.09 -7.36
CA SER A 15 -2.97 -14.95 -6.44
C SER A 15 -2.42 -13.63 -6.99
N PHE A 16 -1.45 -13.69 -7.89
CA PHE A 16 -0.98 -12.53 -8.64
C PHE A 16 -1.85 -12.26 -9.88
N LEU A 17 -2.10 -13.31 -10.69
CA LEU A 17 -2.75 -13.15 -11.98
C LEU A 17 -4.22 -12.75 -11.87
N ILE A 18 -4.98 -13.30 -10.92
CA ILE A 18 -6.42 -13.03 -10.82
C ILE A 18 -6.70 -11.54 -10.58
N PRO A 19 -6.13 -10.87 -9.55
CA PRO A 19 -6.34 -9.43 -9.36
C PRO A 19 -5.86 -8.59 -10.54
N ALA A 20 -4.70 -8.92 -11.11
CA ALA A 20 -4.15 -8.19 -12.27
C ALA A 20 -5.07 -8.31 -13.50
N ILE A 21 -5.60 -9.50 -13.79
CA ILE A 21 -6.53 -9.74 -14.90
C ILE A 21 -7.87 -9.05 -14.64
N MET A 22 -8.38 -9.06 -13.40
CA MET A 22 -9.60 -8.34 -13.07
C MET A 22 -9.44 -6.83 -13.26
N MET A 23 -8.30 -6.26 -12.82
CA MET A 23 -7.98 -4.86 -13.09
C MET A 23 -7.82 -4.56 -14.58
N PHE A 24 -7.21 -5.47 -15.34
CA PHE A 24 -7.14 -5.36 -16.79
C PHE A 24 -8.53 -5.24 -17.42
N PHE A 25 -9.49 -6.10 -17.04
CA PHE A 25 -10.85 -6.03 -17.56
C PHE A 25 -11.61 -4.79 -17.07
N ILE A 26 -11.34 -4.31 -15.85
CA ILE A 26 -11.89 -3.04 -15.36
C ILE A 26 -11.41 -1.90 -16.25
N TYR A 27 -10.10 -1.78 -16.52
CA TYR A 27 -9.59 -0.76 -17.43
C TYR A 27 -10.12 -0.91 -18.86
N LEU A 28 -10.18 -2.13 -19.37
CA LEU A 28 -10.72 -2.40 -20.71
C LEU A 28 -12.17 -1.94 -20.84
N SER A 29 -12.98 -2.12 -19.79
CA SER A 29 -14.37 -1.65 -19.77
C SER A 29 -14.52 -0.13 -19.83
N GLN A 30 -13.45 0.60 -19.45
CA GLN A 30 -13.37 2.06 -19.51
C GLN A 30 -12.65 2.56 -20.77
N GLY A 31 -12.34 1.67 -21.72
CA GLY A 31 -11.58 1.99 -22.93
C GLY A 31 -10.07 2.12 -22.73
N ILE A 32 -9.57 1.90 -21.50
CA ILE A 32 -8.16 2.06 -21.15
C ILE A 32 -7.42 0.75 -21.42
N TYR A 33 -6.44 0.79 -22.31
CA TYR A 33 -5.55 -0.33 -22.64
C TYR A 33 -4.22 0.21 -23.18
N TRP A 34 -3.29 -0.69 -23.51
CA TRP A 34 -2.00 -0.30 -24.05
C TRP A 34 -2.13 0.53 -25.33
N ASN A 35 -1.54 1.73 -25.38
CA ASN A 35 -1.69 2.71 -26.47
C ASN A 35 -3.15 3.12 -26.76
N SER A 36 -4.05 3.10 -25.78
CA SER A 36 -5.42 3.60 -25.98
C SER A 36 -5.49 5.13 -25.99
N ASP A 37 -6.49 5.69 -26.68
CA ASP A 37 -6.75 7.14 -26.68
C ASP A 37 -7.14 7.67 -25.29
N THR A 38 -7.77 6.82 -24.46
CA THR A 38 -8.12 7.15 -23.07
C THR A 38 -6.98 6.79 -22.12
N SER A 39 -6.51 7.76 -21.34
CA SER A 39 -5.40 7.59 -20.41
C SER A 39 -5.85 7.10 -19.03
N PRO A 40 -5.04 6.27 -18.32
CA PRO A 40 -5.28 5.92 -16.91
C PRO A 40 -5.02 7.07 -15.92
N LEU A 41 -4.51 8.22 -16.40
CA LEU A 41 -4.18 9.36 -15.56
C LEU A 41 -5.44 10.11 -15.13
N LEU A 42 -5.71 10.11 -13.83
CA LEU A 42 -6.87 10.76 -13.20
C LEU A 42 -6.38 11.67 -12.08
N GLY A 43 -7.07 12.80 -11.86
CA GLY A 43 -6.80 13.71 -10.73
C GLY A 43 -5.31 14.04 -10.55
N ASP A 44 -4.78 13.76 -9.35
CA ASP A 44 -3.36 13.97 -9.01
C ASP A 44 -2.42 13.09 -9.83
N GLY A 45 -2.90 11.95 -10.32
CA GLY A 45 -2.19 11.10 -11.27
C GLY A 45 -1.75 11.86 -12.52
N TYR A 46 -2.64 12.70 -13.06
CA TYR A 46 -2.38 13.55 -14.22
C TYR A 46 -1.61 14.82 -13.87
N HIS A 47 -1.99 15.50 -12.78
CA HIS A 47 -1.43 16.81 -12.45
C HIS A 47 -0.07 16.76 -11.74
N GLN A 48 0.30 15.62 -11.13
CA GLN A 48 1.50 15.52 -10.28
C GLN A 48 2.29 14.24 -10.54
N TYR A 49 1.70 13.06 -10.36
CA TYR A 49 2.47 11.80 -10.33
C TYR A 49 3.17 11.50 -11.65
N VAL A 50 2.50 11.69 -12.80
CA VAL A 50 3.11 11.46 -14.12
C VAL A 50 4.29 12.40 -14.40
N ILE A 51 4.26 13.62 -13.85
CA ILE A 51 5.34 14.60 -13.97
C ILE A 51 6.55 14.08 -13.17
N PHE A 52 6.32 13.64 -11.93
CA PHE A 52 7.37 13.07 -11.09
C PHE A 52 7.96 11.78 -11.68
N ASP A 53 7.15 10.95 -12.33
CA ASP A 53 7.64 9.78 -13.07
C ASP A 53 8.55 10.15 -14.23
N THR A 54 8.19 11.21 -14.95
CA THR A 54 8.99 11.73 -16.06
C THR A 54 10.31 12.31 -15.54
N THR A 55 10.29 13.03 -14.42
CA THR A 55 11.50 13.52 -13.75
C THR A 55 12.36 12.35 -13.26
N LEU A 56 11.78 11.33 -12.62
CA LEU A 56 12.51 10.12 -12.21
C LEU A 56 13.18 9.45 -13.41
N ARG A 57 12.44 9.29 -14.52
CA ARG A 57 12.95 8.76 -15.78
C ARG A 57 14.14 9.60 -16.27
N ASN A 58 14.05 10.92 -16.27
CA ASN A 58 15.15 11.80 -16.68
C ASN A 58 16.39 11.67 -15.76
N ILE A 59 16.19 11.55 -14.46
CA ILE A 59 17.29 11.29 -13.50
C ILE A 59 17.97 9.96 -13.80
N LEU A 60 17.19 8.89 -14.06
CA LEU A 60 17.74 7.58 -14.41
C LEU A 60 18.47 7.55 -15.75
N HIS A 61 18.11 8.43 -16.69
CA HIS A 61 18.82 8.65 -17.95
C HIS A 61 19.98 9.67 -17.83
N GLY A 62 20.23 10.21 -16.63
CA GLY A 62 21.32 11.17 -16.36
C GLY A 62 21.08 12.57 -16.92
N THR A 63 19.85 12.91 -17.32
CA THR A 63 19.48 14.21 -17.88
C THR A 63 18.92 15.19 -16.85
N ASP A 64 18.70 14.75 -15.61
CA ASP A 64 18.28 15.58 -14.48
C ASP A 64 18.95 15.10 -13.17
N SER A 65 18.80 15.83 -12.07
CA SER A 65 19.49 15.58 -10.80
C SER A 65 18.54 15.15 -9.68
N LEU A 66 19.02 14.22 -8.84
CA LEU A 66 18.27 13.66 -7.71
C LEU A 66 18.08 14.64 -6.54
N PHE A 67 19.02 15.56 -6.34
CA PHE A 67 19.05 16.44 -5.17
C PHE A 67 18.56 17.86 -5.47
N TYR A 68 18.45 18.23 -6.75
CA TYR A 68 18.04 19.57 -7.16
C TYR A 68 17.51 19.56 -8.60
N SER A 69 16.25 19.97 -8.80
CA SER A 69 15.67 20.12 -10.15
C SER A 69 15.28 21.57 -10.42
N PHE A 70 15.76 22.14 -11.53
CA PHE A 70 15.43 23.51 -11.98
C PHE A 70 14.03 23.64 -12.60
N GLN A 71 13.33 22.53 -12.84
CA GLN A 71 12.05 22.52 -13.54
C GLN A 71 10.85 22.90 -12.65
N SER A 72 11.05 23.05 -11.34
CA SER A 72 10.01 23.46 -10.39
C SER A 72 10.43 24.72 -9.62
N GLY A 73 10.19 25.90 -10.22
CA GLY A 73 10.33 27.21 -9.56
C GLY A 73 11.71 27.49 -8.95
N LEU A 74 11.81 27.43 -7.62
CA LEU A 74 13.02 27.70 -6.82
C LEU A 74 13.92 26.47 -6.60
N GLY A 75 13.53 25.32 -7.16
CA GLY A 75 14.19 24.04 -6.97
C GLY A 75 13.59 23.24 -5.82
N ILE A 76 13.26 21.98 -6.09
CA ILE A 76 12.71 21.04 -5.10
C ILE A 76 13.74 19.95 -4.84
N ASN A 77 13.87 19.52 -3.58
CA ASN A 77 14.63 18.33 -3.22
C ASN A 77 13.87 17.07 -3.65
N PHE A 78 14.15 16.59 -4.86
CA PHE A 78 13.47 15.43 -5.44
C PHE A 78 13.65 14.16 -4.61
N TYR A 79 14.78 14.00 -3.91
CA TYR A 79 15.00 12.90 -2.98
C TYR A 79 14.00 12.90 -1.82
N ALA A 80 13.81 14.04 -1.15
CA ALA A 80 12.82 14.19 -0.08
C ALA A 80 11.39 14.01 -0.61
N LEU A 81 11.07 14.59 -1.76
CA LEU A 81 9.77 14.43 -2.44
C LEU A 81 9.47 12.96 -2.75
N SER A 82 10.48 12.21 -3.19
CA SER A 82 10.31 10.80 -3.59
C SER A 82 9.84 9.92 -2.44
N SER A 83 10.13 10.28 -1.18
CA SER A 83 9.72 9.56 0.03
C SER A 83 8.20 9.47 0.24
N TYR A 84 7.42 10.26 -0.52
CA TYR A 84 5.96 10.25 -0.49
C TYR A 84 5.35 9.99 -1.88
N TYR A 85 5.91 10.62 -2.91
CA TYR A 85 5.33 10.63 -4.25
C TYR A 85 5.87 9.57 -5.21
N LEU A 86 7.02 8.96 -4.92
CA LEU A 86 7.65 8.00 -5.85
C LEU A 86 8.17 6.71 -5.20
N GLY A 87 8.12 6.57 -3.89
CA GLY A 87 8.57 5.36 -3.22
C GLY A 87 7.72 4.15 -3.61
N SER A 88 8.28 3.27 -4.44
CA SER A 88 7.65 2.03 -4.89
C SER A 88 8.70 1.07 -5.44
N PHE A 89 8.45 -0.23 -5.32
CA PHE A 89 9.28 -1.27 -5.96
C PHE A 89 9.25 -1.18 -7.48
N PHE A 90 8.19 -0.58 -8.05
CA PHE A 90 7.96 -0.52 -9.49
C PHE A 90 8.37 0.80 -10.12
N SER A 91 8.69 1.83 -9.33
CA SER A 91 9.11 3.14 -9.86
C SER A 91 10.29 3.07 -10.82
N PRO A 92 11.32 2.23 -10.64
CA PRO A 92 12.40 2.12 -11.62
C PRO A 92 11.97 1.69 -13.03
N LEU A 93 10.79 1.07 -13.20
CA LEU A 93 10.28 0.65 -14.51
C LEU A 93 10.03 1.83 -15.45
N VAL A 94 9.82 3.04 -14.93
CA VAL A 94 9.65 4.25 -15.75
C VAL A 94 10.85 4.52 -16.66
N TYR A 95 12.03 3.96 -16.33
CA TYR A 95 13.23 4.03 -17.17
C TYR A 95 13.00 3.59 -18.62
N PHE A 96 12.18 2.56 -18.82
CA PHE A 96 11.92 1.96 -20.13
C PHE A 96 10.92 2.75 -20.99
N PHE A 97 10.36 3.84 -20.44
CA PHE A 97 9.35 4.65 -21.10
C PHE A 97 9.89 6.03 -21.45
N ASN A 98 9.20 6.70 -22.38
CA ASN A 98 9.43 8.10 -22.70
C ASN A 98 8.23 8.95 -22.21
N ALA A 99 8.31 10.26 -22.35
CA ALA A 99 7.25 11.16 -21.89
C ALA A 99 5.89 10.91 -22.58
N GLN A 100 5.88 10.44 -23.83
CA GLN A 100 4.65 10.14 -24.57
C GLN A 100 4.01 8.83 -24.12
N SER A 101 4.81 7.81 -23.79
CA SER A 101 4.36 6.49 -23.34
C SER A 101 4.24 6.39 -21.82
N MET A 102 4.37 7.48 -21.07
CA MET A 102 4.25 7.47 -19.61
C MET A 102 2.86 7.02 -19.11
N PRO A 103 1.75 7.35 -19.79
CA PRO A 103 0.45 6.76 -19.46
C PRO A 103 0.46 5.22 -19.50
N ASP A 104 1.13 4.61 -20.48
CA ASP A 104 1.26 3.15 -20.57
C ASP A 104 2.12 2.58 -19.43
N ALA A 105 3.12 3.33 -18.98
CA ALA A 105 3.92 2.97 -17.80
C ALA A 105 3.03 2.92 -16.55
N VAL A 106 2.19 3.93 -16.35
CA VAL A 106 1.25 3.99 -15.22
C VAL A 106 0.25 2.83 -15.31
N TYR A 107 -0.31 2.57 -16.49
CA TYR A 107 -1.19 1.43 -16.72
C TYR A 107 -0.53 0.09 -16.30
N LEU A 108 0.67 -0.19 -16.82
CA LEU A 108 1.40 -1.43 -16.52
C LEU A 108 1.71 -1.55 -15.04
N ILE A 109 2.25 -0.49 -14.43
CA ILE A 109 2.63 -0.46 -13.02
C ILE A 109 1.40 -0.73 -12.15
N THR A 110 0.24 -0.14 -12.46
CA THR A 110 -1.00 -0.40 -11.72
C THR A 110 -1.38 -1.88 -11.77
N LEU A 111 -1.37 -2.51 -12.95
CA LEU A 111 -1.68 -3.95 -13.06
C LEU A 111 -0.73 -4.81 -12.23
N LEU A 112 0.57 -4.50 -12.28
CA LEU A 112 1.59 -5.20 -11.49
C LEU A 112 1.37 -5.02 -9.99
N LYS A 113 0.98 -3.82 -9.54
CA LYS A 113 0.71 -3.54 -8.11
C LYS A 113 -0.48 -4.33 -7.61
N PHE A 114 -1.61 -4.36 -8.33
CA PHE A 114 -2.76 -5.15 -7.91
C PHE A 114 -2.45 -6.64 -7.84
N GLY A 115 -1.68 -7.17 -8.80
CA GLY A 115 -1.17 -8.54 -8.72
C GLY A 115 -0.26 -8.76 -7.50
N ALA A 116 0.65 -7.83 -7.22
CA ALA A 116 1.57 -7.91 -6.10
C ALA A 116 0.85 -7.84 -4.74
N ILE A 117 -0.20 -7.02 -4.61
CA ILE A 117 -1.05 -6.95 -3.42
C ILE A 117 -1.74 -8.31 -3.18
N GLY A 118 -2.30 -8.90 -4.24
CA GLY A 118 -2.92 -10.22 -4.16
C GLY A 118 -1.93 -11.31 -3.74
N LEU A 119 -0.73 -11.29 -4.32
CA LEU A 119 0.34 -12.22 -4.02
C LEU A 119 0.84 -12.10 -2.57
N SER A 120 1.16 -10.88 -2.13
CA SER A 120 1.66 -10.65 -0.77
C SER A 120 0.62 -11.03 0.28
N THR A 121 -0.65 -10.71 0.03
CA THR A 121 -1.76 -11.07 0.90
C THR A 121 -1.96 -12.58 0.95
N TYR A 122 -1.90 -13.28 -0.18
CA TYR A 122 -2.01 -14.73 -0.21
C TYR A 122 -0.88 -15.40 0.59
N ILE A 123 0.37 -14.96 0.38
CA ILE A 123 1.53 -15.49 1.12
C ILE A 123 1.36 -15.28 2.62
N SER A 124 0.97 -14.07 3.04
CA SER A 124 0.78 -13.73 4.45
C SER A 124 -0.36 -14.51 5.09
N LEU A 125 -1.54 -14.54 4.46
CA LEU A 125 -2.69 -15.27 5.00
C LEU A 125 -2.41 -16.78 5.07
N HIS A 126 -1.81 -17.36 4.03
CA HIS A 126 -1.47 -18.78 4.04
C HIS A 126 -0.41 -19.11 5.09
N GLY A 127 0.58 -18.23 5.28
CA GLY A 127 1.62 -18.37 6.28
C GLY A 127 1.11 -18.21 7.71
N MET A 128 0.17 -17.27 7.94
CA MET A 128 -0.46 -17.06 9.24
C MET A 128 -1.46 -18.17 9.60
N PHE A 129 -2.20 -18.68 8.61
CA PHE A 129 -3.33 -19.58 8.83
C PHE A 129 -3.25 -20.82 7.92
N SER A 130 -2.25 -21.66 8.16
CA SER A 130 -1.95 -22.84 7.33
C SER A 130 -3.09 -23.89 7.26
N LYS A 131 -4.02 -23.86 8.22
CA LYS A 131 -5.20 -24.75 8.28
C LYS A 131 -6.35 -24.32 7.37
N ILE A 132 -6.34 -23.08 6.88
CA ILE A 132 -7.40 -22.54 6.02
C ILE A 132 -7.26 -23.11 4.60
N PRO A 133 -8.37 -23.52 3.94
CA PRO A 133 -8.32 -24.02 2.57
C PRO A 133 -7.76 -22.95 1.62
N ARG A 134 -6.87 -23.38 0.72
CA ARG A 134 -6.13 -22.47 -0.19
C ARG A 134 -7.04 -21.68 -1.13
N SER A 135 -8.17 -22.25 -1.55
CA SER A 135 -9.18 -21.56 -2.34
C SER A 135 -9.76 -20.37 -1.58
N LEU A 136 -10.04 -20.53 -0.29
CA LEU A 136 -10.54 -19.45 0.56
C LEU A 136 -9.49 -18.35 0.73
N VAL A 137 -8.23 -18.73 0.96
CA VAL A 137 -7.12 -17.76 1.05
C VAL A 137 -7.00 -16.97 -0.26
N LEU A 138 -7.13 -17.63 -1.41
CA LEU A 138 -7.10 -16.98 -2.72
C LEU A 138 -8.28 -16.01 -2.91
N THR A 139 -9.48 -16.38 -2.49
CA THR A 139 -10.65 -15.49 -2.53
C THR A 139 -10.44 -14.26 -1.64
N LEU A 140 -9.96 -14.45 -0.41
CA LEU A 140 -9.68 -13.35 0.53
C LEU A 140 -8.57 -12.43 0.02
N SER A 141 -7.49 -12.98 -0.53
CA SER A 141 -6.40 -12.19 -1.08
C SER A 141 -6.83 -11.38 -2.31
N THR A 142 -7.68 -11.96 -3.15
CA THR A 142 -8.27 -11.26 -4.30
C THR A 142 -9.21 -10.14 -3.85
N SER A 143 -10.04 -10.39 -2.83
CA SER A 143 -10.96 -9.39 -2.27
C SER A 143 -10.20 -8.21 -1.65
N PHE A 144 -9.10 -8.50 -0.94
CA PHE A 144 -8.22 -7.47 -0.39
C PHE A 144 -7.53 -6.65 -1.50
N ALA A 145 -7.00 -7.31 -2.53
CA ALA A 145 -6.37 -6.61 -3.66
C ALA A 145 -7.34 -5.67 -4.37
N LEU A 146 -8.62 -6.05 -4.49
CA LEU A 146 -9.67 -5.29 -5.14
C LEU A 146 -10.56 -4.52 -4.15
N MET A 147 -10.05 -4.19 -2.97
CA MET A 147 -10.81 -3.42 -1.99
C MET A 147 -11.17 -2.03 -2.54
N SER A 148 -12.28 -1.46 -2.07
CA SER A 148 -12.77 -0.16 -2.56
C SER A 148 -11.75 0.96 -2.37
N PHE A 149 -10.97 0.94 -1.30
CA PHE A 149 -9.91 1.93 -1.08
C PHE A 149 -8.88 1.87 -2.21
N ALA A 150 -8.32 0.68 -2.48
CA ALA A 150 -7.31 0.48 -3.52
C ALA A 150 -7.82 0.89 -4.91
N ILE A 151 -9.08 0.59 -5.24
CA ILE A 151 -9.68 1.01 -6.52
C ILE A 151 -9.93 2.52 -6.57
N SER A 152 -10.43 3.12 -5.48
CA SER A 152 -10.71 4.56 -5.43
C SER A 152 -9.45 5.43 -5.47
N GLN A 153 -8.33 4.92 -4.96
CA GLN A 153 -7.07 5.65 -4.83
C GLN A 153 -6.06 5.27 -5.93
N ILE A 154 -6.54 4.74 -7.07
CA ILE A 154 -5.66 4.41 -8.22
C ILE A 154 -4.90 5.64 -8.72
N GLU A 155 -5.48 6.84 -8.60
CA GLU A 155 -4.83 8.11 -8.93
C GLU A 155 -3.57 8.36 -8.08
N ILE A 156 -3.55 7.88 -6.83
CA ILE A 156 -2.43 7.97 -5.91
C ILE A 156 -1.68 6.63 -5.88
N LYS A 157 -0.90 6.39 -6.94
CA LYS A 157 -0.30 5.07 -7.16
C LYS A 157 0.65 4.61 -6.06
N THR A 158 1.33 5.50 -5.31
CA THR A 158 2.27 5.09 -4.26
C THR A 158 1.59 4.50 -3.03
N TRP A 159 0.32 4.83 -2.80
CA TRP A 159 -0.45 4.26 -1.69
C TRP A 159 -0.73 2.78 -1.91
N LEU A 160 -0.75 2.31 -3.17
CA LEU A 160 -0.94 0.89 -3.48
C LEU A 160 0.20 0.01 -2.96
N ASP A 161 1.44 0.52 -2.88
CA ASP A 161 2.58 -0.24 -2.35
C ASP A 161 2.41 -0.58 -0.86
N VAL A 162 1.71 0.27 -0.12
CA VAL A 162 1.38 0.05 1.29
C VAL A 162 0.59 -1.25 1.44
N PHE A 163 -0.33 -1.53 0.53
CA PHE A 163 -1.14 -2.77 0.55
C PHE A 163 -0.36 -4.00 0.08
N ILE A 164 0.77 -3.82 -0.60
CA ILE A 164 1.72 -4.92 -0.85
C ILE A 164 2.43 -5.26 0.47
N LEU A 165 2.89 -4.25 1.21
CA LEU A 165 3.71 -4.42 2.41
C LEU A 165 2.92 -4.75 3.67
N ALA A 166 1.74 -4.16 3.88
CA ALA A 166 0.96 -4.33 5.11
C ALA A 166 0.67 -5.80 5.48
N PRO A 167 0.25 -6.68 4.53
CA PRO A 167 0.10 -8.10 4.83
C PRO A 167 1.42 -8.75 5.25
N LEU A 168 2.55 -8.40 4.63
CA LEU A 168 3.87 -8.95 4.95
C LEU A 168 4.34 -8.49 6.34
N ILE A 169 4.08 -7.23 6.69
CA ILE A 169 4.36 -6.68 8.02
C ILE A 169 3.56 -7.43 9.06
N LEU A 170 2.26 -7.66 8.84
CA LEU A 170 1.41 -8.42 9.77
C LEU A 170 1.87 -9.88 9.93
N TYR A 171 2.26 -10.52 8.83
CA TYR A 171 2.80 -11.87 8.90
C TYR A 171 4.14 -11.91 9.63
N GLY A 172 5.04 -10.99 9.32
CA GLY A 172 6.31 -10.82 10.02
C GLY A 172 6.11 -10.55 11.51
N PHE A 173 5.17 -9.67 11.86
CA PHE A 173 4.82 -9.33 13.23
C PHE A 173 4.35 -10.59 13.99
N LYS A 174 3.49 -11.41 13.38
CA LYS A 174 3.11 -12.70 13.98
C LYS A 174 4.35 -13.56 14.23
N LYS A 175 5.24 -13.72 13.24
CA LYS A 175 6.47 -14.51 13.41
C LYS A 175 7.36 -13.98 14.53
N LEU A 176 7.47 -12.66 14.67
CA LEU A 176 8.22 -11.99 15.73
C LEU A 176 7.67 -12.35 17.12
N ILE A 177 6.35 -12.20 17.31
CA ILE A 177 5.67 -12.46 18.59
C ILE A 177 5.73 -13.95 18.97
N TYR A 178 5.60 -14.85 17.99
CA TYR A 178 5.68 -16.30 18.23
C TYR A 178 7.09 -16.90 18.12
N ASN A 179 8.13 -16.05 18.02
CA ASN A 179 9.54 -16.47 17.95
C ASN A 179 9.90 -17.38 16.76
N GLU A 180 9.25 -17.16 15.62
CA GLU A 180 9.50 -17.84 14.35
C GLU A 180 10.39 -17.01 13.40
N GLY A 181 10.87 -15.86 13.87
CA GLY A 181 11.85 -14.99 13.19
C GLY A 181 11.37 -13.55 13.01
N GLU A 182 12.32 -12.62 12.99
CA GLU A 182 12.09 -11.16 12.92
C GLU A 182 12.35 -10.52 11.56
N ILE A 183 13.12 -11.19 10.69
CA ILE A 183 13.64 -10.61 9.44
C ILE A 183 12.51 -10.10 8.55
N LEU A 184 11.42 -10.87 8.40
CA LEU A 184 10.29 -10.47 7.57
C LEU A 184 9.64 -9.19 8.10
N TYR A 185 9.46 -9.08 9.42
CA TYR A 185 8.89 -7.89 10.06
C TYR A 185 9.79 -6.67 9.84
N PHE A 186 11.08 -6.81 10.15
CA PHE A 186 12.07 -5.75 9.99
C PHE A 186 12.13 -5.24 8.55
N ILE A 187 12.36 -6.13 7.58
CA ILE A 187 12.53 -5.74 6.17
C ILE A 187 11.26 -5.09 5.63
N SER A 188 10.08 -5.65 5.91
CA SER A 188 8.83 -5.12 5.37
C SER A 188 8.45 -3.77 6.00
N LEU A 189 8.69 -3.57 7.30
CA LEU A 189 8.45 -2.30 7.97
C LEU A 189 9.44 -1.22 7.53
N THR A 190 10.73 -1.55 7.44
CA THR A 190 11.75 -0.64 6.88
C THR A 190 11.42 -0.26 5.43
N SER A 191 11.02 -1.22 4.60
CA SER A 191 10.62 -0.95 3.22
C SER A 191 9.44 0.02 3.14
N LEU A 192 8.47 -0.12 4.05
CA LEU A 192 7.31 0.77 4.11
C LEU A 192 7.73 2.20 4.45
N PHE A 193 8.58 2.39 5.46
CA PHE A 193 9.07 3.72 5.82
C PHE A 193 9.92 4.37 4.72
N ILE A 194 10.71 3.58 4.00
CA ILE A 194 11.50 4.06 2.85
C ILE A 194 10.58 4.48 1.69
N GLN A 195 9.52 3.72 1.42
CA GLN A 195 8.60 4.00 0.32
C GLN A 195 7.59 5.10 0.63
N ASN A 196 7.11 5.15 1.87
CA ASN A 196 6.10 6.10 2.28
C ASN A 196 6.16 6.34 3.79
N TYR A 197 6.77 7.46 4.20
CA TYR A 197 6.91 7.80 5.62
C TYR A 197 5.55 7.97 6.32
N TYR A 198 4.55 8.49 5.59
CA TYR A 198 3.21 8.76 6.11
C TYR A 198 2.49 7.46 6.49
N PHE A 199 2.47 6.48 5.58
CA PHE A 199 1.91 5.16 5.87
C PHE A 199 2.78 4.33 6.82
N GLY A 200 4.10 4.52 6.82
CA GLY A 200 4.98 3.93 7.84
C GLY A 200 4.59 4.35 9.26
N PHE A 201 4.28 5.64 9.45
CA PHE A 201 3.78 6.17 10.72
C PHE A 201 2.41 5.59 11.08
N MET A 202 1.45 5.60 10.14
CA MET A 202 0.12 5.00 10.37
C MET A 202 0.19 3.51 10.73
N MET A 203 1.05 2.75 10.04
CA MET A 203 1.24 1.33 10.29
C MET A 203 1.84 1.07 11.67
N SER A 204 2.72 1.96 12.14
CA SER A 204 3.32 1.86 13.48
C SER A 204 2.28 2.05 14.59
N ILE A 205 1.37 3.03 14.44
CA ILE A 205 0.22 3.20 15.36
C ILE A 205 -0.65 1.94 15.35
N PHE A 206 -1.00 1.46 14.16
CA PHE A 206 -1.79 0.24 14.00
C PHE A 206 -1.13 -0.97 14.67
N LEU A 207 0.19 -1.15 14.52
CA LEU A 207 0.93 -2.25 15.13
C LEU A 207 0.94 -2.20 16.65
N ILE A 208 1.02 -1.00 17.25
CA ILE A 208 0.91 -0.82 18.70
C ILE A 208 -0.48 -1.25 19.18
N LEU A 209 -1.53 -0.76 18.52
CA LEU A 209 -2.90 -1.14 18.86
C LEU A 209 -3.12 -2.64 18.69
N TRP A 210 -2.64 -3.20 17.58
CA TRP A 210 -2.73 -4.63 17.29
C TRP A 210 -1.97 -5.48 18.32
N TYR A 211 -0.78 -5.04 18.76
CA TYR A 211 -0.06 -5.68 19.85
C TYR A 211 -0.87 -5.68 21.14
N LEU A 212 -1.50 -4.56 21.51
CA LEU A 212 -2.35 -4.46 22.70
C LEU A 212 -3.57 -5.40 22.61
N THR A 213 -4.19 -5.50 21.43
CA THR A 213 -5.27 -6.46 21.18
C THR A 213 -4.78 -7.90 21.39
N GLN A 214 -3.64 -8.28 20.81
CA GLN A 214 -3.11 -9.64 20.98
C GLN A 214 -2.69 -9.92 22.43
N LEU A 215 -2.14 -8.92 23.12
CA LEU A 215 -1.76 -9.02 24.53
C LEU A 215 -2.98 -9.37 25.41
N SER A 216 -4.17 -8.90 25.06
CA SER A 216 -5.41 -9.25 25.77
C SER A 216 -5.79 -10.73 25.65
N TRP A 217 -5.31 -11.44 24.62
CA TRP A 217 -5.58 -12.87 24.41
C TRP A 217 -4.58 -13.78 25.13
N ASP A 218 -3.31 -13.38 25.23
CA ASP A 218 -2.27 -14.13 25.96
C ASP A 218 -1.21 -13.21 26.56
N ILE A 219 -1.50 -12.68 27.76
CA ILE A 219 -0.63 -11.75 28.48
C ILE A 219 0.75 -12.38 28.78
N LYS A 220 0.78 -13.65 29.19
CA LYS A 220 2.00 -14.31 29.68
C LYS A 220 2.95 -14.68 28.55
N GLY A 221 2.43 -15.12 27.41
CA GLY A 221 3.21 -15.44 26.23
C GLY A 221 3.69 -14.19 25.50
N ILE A 222 2.75 -13.31 25.14
CA ILE A 222 3.01 -12.15 24.28
C ILE A 222 3.73 -11.04 25.05
N GLY A 223 3.41 -10.83 26.33
CA GLY A 223 4.03 -9.79 27.16
C GLY A 223 5.55 -9.91 27.26
N LYS A 224 6.10 -11.14 27.19
CA LYS A 224 7.56 -11.38 27.18
C LYS A 224 8.24 -10.84 25.93
N ARG A 225 7.50 -10.59 24.86
CA ARG A 225 8.00 -10.12 23.57
C ARG A 225 7.89 -8.62 23.37
N PHE A 226 7.35 -7.89 24.35
CA PHE A 226 7.21 -6.44 24.28
C PHE A 226 8.52 -5.73 23.89
N PHE A 227 9.60 -5.97 24.63
CA PHE A 227 10.88 -5.31 24.36
C PHE A 227 11.47 -5.70 23.00
N HIS A 228 11.33 -6.97 22.59
CA HIS A 228 11.81 -7.42 21.28
C HIS A 228 11.04 -6.73 20.14
N PHE A 229 9.72 -6.64 20.26
CA PHE A 229 8.88 -5.88 19.34
C PHE A 229 9.30 -4.42 19.24
N VAL A 230 9.49 -3.74 20.37
CA VAL A 230 9.92 -2.34 20.40
C VAL A 230 11.31 -2.18 19.76
N ILE A 231 12.28 -3.02 20.12
CA ILE A 231 13.64 -2.94 19.59
C ILE A 231 13.65 -3.12 18.06
N VAL A 232 13.01 -4.17 17.54
CA VAL A 232 13.00 -4.42 16.09
C VAL A 232 12.26 -3.31 15.33
N SER A 233 11.19 -2.75 15.92
CA SER A 233 10.48 -1.62 15.33
C SER A 233 11.34 -0.35 15.30
N LEU A 234 12.05 -0.05 16.38
CA LEU A 234 12.99 1.09 16.44
C LEU A 234 14.15 0.92 15.46
N LEU A 235 14.72 -0.28 15.37
CA LEU A 235 15.75 -0.58 14.36
C LEU A 235 15.21 -0.35 12.94
N SER A 236 13.96 -0.75 12.67
CA SER A 236 13.35 -0.54 11.35
C SER A 236 13.25 0.94 10.99
N VAL A 237 12.89 1.79 11.96
CA VAL A 237 12.83 3.25 11.81
C VAL A 237 14.23 3.85 11.65
N ILE A 238 15.19 3.44 12.48
CA ILE A 238 16.58 3.91 12.42
C ILE A 238 17.19 3.60 11.05
N THR A 239 17.00 2.39 10.53
CA THR A 239 17.48 2.03 9.19
C THR A 239 16.80 2.87 8.09
N SER A 240 15.55 3.26 8.30
CA SER A 240 14.80 4.09 7.36
C SER A 240 15.20 5.58 7.41
N LEU A 241 16.06 5.99 8.35
CA LEU A 241 16.54 7.39 8.44
C LEU A 241 17.23 7.87 7.16
N VAL A 242 17.72 6.96 6.31
CA VAL A 242 18.24 7.30 4.99
C VAL A 242 17.24 8.11 4.15
N MET A 243 15.95 7.79 4.24
CA MET A 243 14.86 8.56 3.62
C MET A 243 14.21 9.54 4.60
N LEU A 244 13.99 9.14 5.85
CA LEU A 244 13.23 9.95 6.80
C LEU A 244 13.96 11.23 7.22
N PHE A 245 15.28 11.18 7.37
CA PHE A 245 16.06 12.33 7.80
C PHE A 245 16.05 13.50 6.79
N PRO A 246 16.37 13.31 5.50
CA PRO A 246 16.28 14.40 4.52
C PRO A 246 14.85 14.91 4.34
N THR A 247 13.85 14.01 4.42
CA THR A 247 12.44 14.38 4.36
C THR A 247 12.03 15.25 5.55
N PHE A 248 12.49 14.91 6.76
CA PHE A 248 12.24 15.73 7.96
C PHE A 248 12.84 17.13 7.84
N LEU A 249 14.07 17.24 7.32
CA LEU A 249 14.72 18.54 7.12
C LEU A 249 13.93 19.40 6.11
N ASP A 250 13.48 18.80 5.01
CA ASP A 250 12.73 19.49 3.96
C ASP A 250 11.33 19.96 4.44
N LEU A 251 10.60 19.09 5.15
CA LEU A 251 9.30 19.43 5.73
C LEU A 251 9.41 20.51 6.81
N ARG A 252 10.53 20.57 7.55
CA ARG A 252 10.74 21.63 8.54
C ARG A 252 10.91 23.00 7.89
N THR A 253 11.49 23.07 6.69
CA THR A 253 11.73 24.33 5.98
C THR A 253 10.59 24.75 5.06
N HIS A 254 9.87 23.77 4.48
CA HIS A 254 8.88 23.99 3.42
C HIS A 254 7.48 23.45 3.76
N GLY A 255 7.29 22.86 4.94
CA GLY A 255 6.01 22.27 5.34
C GLY A 255 4.93 23.32 5.57
N GLU A 256 3.75 23.09 4.99
CA GLU A 256 2.52 23.83 5.27
C GLU A 256 2.21 23.79 6.78
N SER A 257 1.71 24.90 7.33
CA SER A 257 1.27 24.95 8.73
C SER A 257 0.12 23.98 8.98
N PHE A 258 0.14 23.25 10.11
CA PHE A 258 -0.95 22.35 10.50
C PHE A 258 -2.30 23.06 10.42
N SER A 259 -3.21 22.53 9.60
CA SER A 259 -4.63 22.89 9.66
C SER A 259 -5.17 22.50 11.05
N LYS A 260 -5.91 23.39 11.71
CA LYS A 260 -6.53 23.07 13.00
C LYS A 260 -7.54 21.93 12.80
N VAL A 261 -7.46 20.91 13.65
CA VAL A 261 -8.46 19.85 13.71
C VAL A 261 -9.67 20.42 14.44
N ASP A 262 -10.63 20.94 13.67
CA ASP A 262 -11.80 21.62 14.24
C ASP A 262 -12.89 20.65 14.75
N SER A 263 -12.81 19.36 14.41
CA SER A 263 -13.78 18.35 14.87
C SER A 263 -13.24 16.90 14.78
N ILE A 264 -13.77 16.02 15.64
CA ILE A 264 -13.46 14.56 15.65
C ILE A 264 -14.25 13.82 14.55
N PHE A 265 -15.38 14.38 14.12
CA PHE A 265 -16.23 13.86 13.06
C PHE A 265 -16.39 14.92 11.98
N THR A 266 -16.20 14.52 10.72
CA THR A 266 -16.56 15.35 9.57
C THR A 266 -18.05 15.66 9.64
N GLU A 267 -18.46 16.92 9.40
CA GLU A 267 -19.86 17.37 9.52
C GLU A 267 -20.89 16.59 8.67
N LYS A 268 -20.43 15.72 7.77
CA LYS A 268 -21.26 14.93 6.83
C LYS A 268 -21.31 13.42 7.10
N SER A 269 -20.64 12.88 8.11
CA SER A 269 -20.62 11.42 8.36
C SER A 269 -21.60 11.01 9.47
N TRP A 270 -22.79 10.52 9.09
CA TRP A 270 -23.68 9.83 10.01
C TRP A 270 -23.22 8.39 10.25
N TYR A 271 -23.53 7.79 11.41
CA TYR A 271 -23.07 6.44 11.77
C TYR A 271 -23.48 5.35 10.75
N LEU A 272 -24.65 5.48 10.14
CA LEU A 272 -25.11 4.55 9.10
C LEU A 272 -24.38 4.74 7.77
N ASP A 273 -23.78 5.91 7.52
CA ASP A 273 -23.04 6.14 6.28
C ASP A 273 -21.73 5.35 6.27
N VAL A 274 -21.10 5.17 7.43
CA VAL A 274 -19.95 4.27 7.59
C VAL A 274 -20.36 2.81 7.31
N PHE A 275 -21.56 2.41 7.75
CA PHE A 275 -22.09 1.09 7.42
C PHE A 275 -22.40 0.96 5.92
N ALA A 276 -22.99 2.00 5.31
CA ALA A 276 -23.28 2.08 3.88
C ALA A 276 -22.00 1.95 3.02
N LYS A 277 -20.85 2.41 3.53
CA LYS A 277 -19.53 2.23 2.90
C LYS A 277 -19.02 0.79 2.83
N ASN A 278 -19.77 -0.18 3.34
CA ASN A 278 -19.50 -1.62 3.19
C ASN A 278 -20.33 -2.30 2.09
N PHE A 279 -21.08 -1.53 1.29
CA PHE A 279 -21.88 -2.05 0.18
C PHE A 279 -21.25 -1.74 -1.18
N ILE A 280 -21.61 -2.55 -2.17
CA ILE A 280 -21.12 -2.42 -3.55
C ILE A 280 -21.58 -1.06 -4.11
N GLY A 281 -20.64 -0.29 -4.68
CA GLY A 281 -20.93 0.97 -5.36
C GLY A 281 -20.99 2.21 -4.47
N SER A 282 -20.61 2.13 -3.19
CA SER A 282 -20.62 3.27 -2.26
C SER A 282 -19.46 4.25 -2.49
N PHE A 283 -19.37 4.85 -3.68
CA PHE A 283 -18.38 5.88 -3.99
C PHE A 283 -18.95 7.29 -3.72
N ASP A 284 -18.17 8.17 -3.10
CA ASP A 284 -18.52 9.60 -2.95
C ASP A 284 -17.58 10.42 -3.82
N THR A 285 -16.42 10.79 -3.27
CA THR A 285 -15.37 11.60 -3.89
C THR A 285 -14.06 11.32 -3.13
N THR A 286 -12.93 11.74 -3.67
CA THR A 286 -11.62 11.74 -2.97
C THR A 286 -11.32 13.08 -2.27
N LYS A 287 -12.31 13.99 -2.19
CA LYS A 287 -12.14 15.36 -1.67
C LYS A 287 -12.38 15.44 -0.15
N TYR A 288 -11.86 16.51 0.45
CA TYR A 288 -12.07 16.84 1.86
C TYR A 288 -13.57 16.84 2.21
N GLY A 289 -13.95 16.10 3.26
CA GLY A 289 -15.34 15.92 3.66
C GLY A 289 -15.99 14.59 3.25
N SER A 290 -15.28 13.71 2.53
CA SER A 290 -15.76 12.37 2.16
C SER A 290 -15.61 11.34 3.29
N ILE A 291 -16.52 10.36 3.33
CA ILE A 291 -16.50 9.26 4.30
C ILE A 291 -15.49 8.19 3.84
N PRO A 292 -14.68 7.61 4.76
CA PRO A 292 -13.61 6.68 4.39
C PRO A 292 -14.13 5.44 3.67
N MET A 293 -13.42 5.04 2.60
CA MET A 293 -13.72 3.83 1.84
C MET A 293 -13.18 2.60 2.58
N ILE A 294 -14.08 1.82 3.19
CA ILE A 294 -13.71 0.67 4.03
C ILE A 294 -14.15 -0.69 3.47
N TYR A 295 -14.83 -0.71 2.31
CA TYR A 295 -15.29 -1.96 1.71
C TYR A 295 -14.13 -2.84 1.20
N VAL A 296 -14.07 -4.08 1.70
CA VAL A 296 -13.09 -5.12 1.31
C VAL A 296 -13.79 -6.32 0.64
N GLY A 297 -15.10 -6.25 0.41
CA GLY A 297 -15.91 -7.36 -0.10
C GLY A 297 -16.97 -7.83 0.90
N LEU A 298 -18.14 -8.26 0.40
CA LEU A 298 -19.22 -8.77 1.25
C LEU A 298 -18.82 -10.03 2.02
N PHE A 299 -18.01 -10.88 1.41
CA PHE A 299 -17.60 -12.14 2.02
C PHE A 299 -16.63 -11.95 3.21
N PRO A 300 -15.52 -11.17 3.11
CA PRO A 300 -14.72 -10.78 4.28
C PRO A 300 -15.52 -10.07 5.37
N LEU A 301 -16.47 -9.20 4.99
CA LEU A 301 -17.33 -8.50 5.94
C LEU A 301 -18.15 -9.47 6.81
N LEU A 302 -18.79 -10.47 6.19
CA LEU A 302 -19.56 -11.49 6.91
C LEU A 302 -18.68 -12.26 7.90
N LEU A 303 -17.46 -12.63 7.51
CA LEU A 303 -16.50 -13.30 8.39
C LEU A 303 -16.09 -12.42 9.58
N ALA A 304 -15.84 -11.12 9.35
CA ALA A 304 -15.47 -10.19 10.42
C ALA A 304 -16.59 -10.03 11.47
N ILE A 305 -17.85 -9.98 11.02
CA ILE A 305 -19.02 -9.93 11.91
C ILE A 305 -19.10 -11.21 12.74
N THR A 306 -18.95 -12.39 12.13
CA THR A 306 -19.01 -13.67 12.85
C THR A 306 -17.86 -13.90 13.82
N PHE A 307 -16.70 -13.27 13.62
CA PHE A 307 -15.58 -13.33 14.56
C PHE A 307 -15.80 -12.45 15.80
N SER A 308 -16.58 -11.38 15.65
CA SER A 308 -16.83 -10.40 16.71
C SER A 308 -18.08 -10.72 17.55
N LEU A 309 -18.87 -11.71 17.12
CA LEU A 309 -20.04 -12.27 17.83
C LEU A 309 -19.62 -13.47 18.68
#